data_AF-A0A9E4WDI3-F1
#
_entry.id   AF-A0A9E4WDI3-F1
#
_cell.length_a   1.000
_cell.length_b   1.000
_cell.length_c   1.000
_cell.angle_alpha   90.00
_cell.angle_beta   90.00
_cell.angle_gamma   90.00
#
_symmetry.space_group_name_H-M   'P 1'
#
loop_
_entity.id
_entity.type
_entity.pdbx_description
1 polymer ?
#
loop_
_entity_poly.entity_id
_entity_poly.type
_entity_poly.pdbx_seq_one_letter_code
_entity_poly.pdbx_strand_id
1 'polypeptide(L)' 'MSVDTYLKRKNLQPYAQIEYHGLKVYVAHTLLRWAEAVHLDAKKSFFSTSFQVEAAHKHGAACQH' A
#
# COMPACT_ATOMS: atom_id res chain seq x y z
N MET A 1 -6.43 7.59 -0.62
CA MET A 1 -6.46 6.45 0.32
C MET A 1 -5.64 6.81 1.55
N SER A 2 -6.02 6.37 2.75
CA SER A 2 -5.24 6.60 3.97
C SER A 2 -4.22 5.48 4.17
N VAL A 3 -2.98 5.87 4.48
CA VAL A 3 -1.91 4.93 4.87
C VAL A 3 -1.80 4.97 6.39
N ASP A 4 -1.93 3.82 7.02
CA ASP A 4 -1.89 3.71 8.47
C ASP A 4 -0.54 3.18 8.95
N THR A 5 0.20 4.02 9.68
CA THR A 5 1.54 3.70 10.18
C THR A 5 1.52 3.23 11.64
N TYR A 6 0.38 3.34 12.34
CA TYR A 6 0.25 2.92 13.74
C TYR A 6 -0.49 1.59 13.84
N LEU A 7 0.27 0.48 13.87
CA LEU A 7 -0.28 -0.87 13.81
C LEU A 7 -0.49 -1.53 15.18
N LYS A 8 -0.07 -0.87 16.27
CA LYS A 8 -0.12 -1.46 17.62
C LYS A 8 -1.57 -1.68 18.05
N ARG A 9 -1.90 -2.91 18.46
CA ARG A 9 -3.25 -3.38 18.85
C ARG A 9 -4.27 -3.49 17.71
N LYS A 10 -3.85 -3.43 16.44
CA LYS A 10 -4.74 -3.68 15.29
C LYS A 10 -4.79 -5.16 14.97
N ASN A 11 -5.95 -5.63 14.50
CA ASN A 11 -6.07 -6.97 13.95
C ASN A 11 -5.45 -7.01 12.56
N LEU A 12 -4.25 -7.59 12.45
CA LEU A 12 -3.50 -7.69 11.20
C LEU A 12 -3.71 -9.03 10.47
N GLN A 13 -4.46 -9.98 11.06
CA GLN A 13 -4.74 -11.29 10.45
C GLN A 13 -5.34 -11.23 9.02
N PRO A 14 -6.23 -10.28 8.67
CA PRO A 14 -6.83 -10.29 7.33
C PRO A 14 -5.92 -9.68 6.25
N TYR A 15 -4.73 -9.20 6.61
CA TYR A 15 -3.79 -8.57 5.68
C TYR A 15 -2.67 -9.53 5.32
N ALA A 16 -2.25 -9.51 4.05
CA ALA A 16 -1.03 -10.13 3.61
C ALA A 16 0.16 -9.30 4.10
N GLN A 17 1.19 -9.97 4.63
CA GLN A 17 2.43 -9.31 5.01
C GLN A 17 3.45 -9.42 3.88
N ILE A 18 4.00 -8.28 3.47
CA ILE A 18 5.07 -8.17 2.48
C ILE A 18 6.26 -7.50 3.15
N GLU A 19 7.46 -8.04 2.94
CA GLU A 19 8.70 -7.46 3.44
C GLU A 19 9.52 -6.90 2.26
N TYR A 20 9.92 -5.63 2.35
CA TYR A 20 10.70 -4.96 1.31
C TYR A 20 11.69 -3.99 1.94
N HIS A 21 12.99 -4.19 1.68
CA HIS A 21 14.10 -3.40 2.29
C HIS A 21 13.99 -3.24 3.82
N GLY A 22 13.59 -4.31 4.52
CA GLY A 22 13.44 -4.31 5.99
C GLY A 22 12.17 -3.60 6.50
N LEU A 23 11.29 -3.13 5.60
CA LEU A 23 9.97 -2.61 5.95
C LEU A 23 8.93 -3.72 5.83
N LYS A 24 8.12 -3.88 6.88
CA LYS A 24 6.96 -4.76 6.89
C LYS A 24 5.72 -3.98 6.50
N VAL A 25 5.12 -4.35 5.37
CA VAL A 25 3.92 -3.74 4.82
C VAL A 25 2.77 -4.74 4.93
N TYR A 26 1.65 -4.31 5.49
CA TYR A 26 0.43 -5.10 5.57
C TYR A 26 -0.56 -4.62 4.51
N VAL A 27 -0.88 -5.49 3.57
CA VAL A 27 -1.70 -5.16 2.40
C VAL A 27 -2.98 -5.98 2.40
N ALA A 28 -4.11 -5.33 2.14
CA ALA A 28 -5.38 -6.04 2.04
C ALA A 28 -5.35 -7.00 0.84
N HIS A 29 -5.83 -8.23 1.02
CA HIS A 29 -5.88 -9.23 -0.05
C HIS A 29 -6.68 -8.75 -1.28
N THR A 30 -7.68 -7.88 -1.09
CA THR A 30 -8.43 -7.24 -2.17
C THR A 30 -7.57 -6.34 -3.04
N LEU A 31 -6.64 -5.58 -2.44
CA LEU A 31 -5.70 -4.74 -3.18
C LEU A 31 -4.72 -5.58 -3.98
N LEU A 32 -4.22 -6.70 -3.43
CA LEU A 32 -3.32 -7.62 -4.15
C LEU A 32 -3.97 -8.26 -5.38
N ARG A 33 -5.29 -8.45 -5.37
CA ARG A 33 -6.02 -8.98 -6.52
C ARG A 33 -6.29 -7.92 -7.58
N TRP A 34 -6.42 -6.66 -7.17
CA TRP A 34 -6.80 -5.56 -8.04
C TRP A 34 -5.60 -4.82 -8.65
N ALA A 35 -4.57 -4.58 -7.85
CA ALA A 35 -3.36 -3.88 -8.27
C ALA A 35 -2.37 -4.86 -8.92
N GLU A 36 -1.80 -4.45 -10.05
CA GLU A 36 -0.66 -5.13 -10.67
C GLU A 36 0.62 -4.85 -9.89
N ALA A 37 0.79 -3.60 -9.51
CA ALA A 37 1.93 -3.11 -8.76
C ALA A 37 1.47 -2.03 -7.78
N VAL A 38 2.11 -1.99 -6.62
CA VAL A 38 1.92 -0.93 -5.63
C VAL A 38 3.27 -0.27 -5.40
N HIS A 39 3.34 1.01 -5.71
CA HIS A 39 4.49 1.87 -5.52
C HIS A 39 4.31 2.64 -4.22
N LEU A 40 5.32 2.60 -3.37
CA LEU A 40 5.31 3.26 -2.07
C LEU A 40 6.54 4.16 -1.97
N ASP A 41 6.30 5.47 -2.01
CA ASP A 41 7.33 6.50 -1.90
C ASP A 41 7.23 7.19 -0.55
N ALA A 42 8.32 7.14 0.23
CA ALA A 42 8.44 7.86 1.48
C ALA A 42 9.11 9.22 1.23
N LYS A 43 8.33 10.31 1.29
CA LYS A 43 8.85 11.68 1.20
C LYS A 43 9.14 12.19 2.60
N LYS A 44 10.41 12.37 2.92
CA LYS A 44 10.86 12.99 4.17
C LYS A 44 11.12 14.47 3.93
N SER A 45 10.30 15.34 4.51
CA SER A 45 10.56 16.77 4.60
C SER A 45 11.10 17.11 6.01
N PHE A 46 11.64 18.31 6.18
CA PHE A 46 12.34 18.72 7.41
C PHE A 46 11.47 18.60 8.68
N PHE A 47 10.14 18.68 8.53
CA PHE A 47 9.18 18.61 9.63
C PHE A 47 8.18 17.45 9.56
N SER A 48 8.18 16.63 8.50
CA SER A 48 7.20 15.56 8.36
C SER A 48 7.70 14.45 7.44
N THR A 49 7.23 13.23 7.70
CA THR A 49 7.36 12.11 6.76
C THR A 49 5.97 11.82 6.19
N SER A 50 5.84 11.89 4.88
CA SER A 50 4.63 11.49 4.17
C SER A 50 4.90 10.25 3.34
N PHE A 51 3.89 9.39 3.26
CA PHE A 51 3.92 8.19 2.42
C PHE A 51 2.97 8.43 1.25
N GLN A 52 3.51 8.41 0.04
CA GLN A 52 2.76 8.42 -1.20
C GLN A 52 2.61 6.97 -1.66
N VAL A 53 1.37 6.54 -1.89
CA VAL A 53 1.06 5.19 -2.33
C VAL A 53 0.29 5.27 -3.63
N GLU A 54 0.87 4.69 -4.66
CA GLU A 54 0.31 4.63 -6.00
C GLU A 54 0.12 3.17 -6.37
N ALA A 55 -1.12 2.77 -6.63
CA ALA A 55 -1.42 1.42 -7.09
C ALA A 55 -1.65 1.48 -8.60
N ALA A 56 -0.75 0.87 -9.36
CA ALA A 56 -0.97 0.62 -10.77
C ALA A 56 -1.95 -0.55 -10.86
N HIS A 57 -3.14 -0.29 -11.39
CA HIS A 57 -4.08 -1.36 -11.70
C HIS A 57 -3.83 -1.86 -13.11
N LYS A 58 -4.07 -3.15 -13.35
CA LYS A 58 -4.28 -3.62 -14.73
C LYS A 58 -5.54 -2.93 -15.23
N HIS A 59 -5.39 -1.94 -16.10
CA HIS A 59 -6.45 -1.60 -17.04
C HIS A 59 -6.62 -2.83 -17.94
N GLY A 60 -7.46 -3.78 -17.54
CA GLY A 60 -8.12 -4.62 -18.53
C GLY A 60 -8.91 -3.71 -19.48
N ALA A 61 -9.10 -4.13 -20.73
CA ALA A 61 -9.77 -3.37 -21.80
C ALA A 61 -11.21 -2.87 -21.47
N ALA A 62 -11.71 -3.09 -20.26
CA ALA A 62 -13.04 -2.70 -19.79
C ALA A 62 -13.11 -1.32 -19.10
N CYS A 63 -12.00 -0.60 -18.92
CA CYS A 63 -11.98 0.76 -18.37
C CYS A 63 -11.72 1.79 -19.48
N GLN A 64 -12.63 1.84 -20.46
CA GLN A 64 -12.87 3.00 -21.32
C GLN A 64 -14.32 3.40 -21.09
N HIS A 65 -14.60 4.35 -20.20
CA HIS A 65 -15.88 5.05 -20.14
C HIS A 65 -15.71 6.39 -19.44
#